data_AF-A0A9N9J3H4-F1
#
_entry.id   AF-A0A9N9J3H4-F1
#
_cell.length_a   1.000
_cell.length_b   1.000
_cell.length_c   1.000
_cell.angle_alpha   90.00
_cell.angle_beta   90.00
_cell.angle_gamma   90.00
#
_symmetry.space_group_name_H-M   'P 1'
#
loop_
_entity.id
_entity.type
_entity.pdbx_description
1 polymer ?
#
loop_
_entity_poly.entity_id
_entity_poly.type
_entity_poly.pdbx_seq_one_letter_code
_entity_poly.pdbx_strand_id
1 'polypeptide(L)'
;IGIGFCTQAASLNNMPGWEDGSWGYHGDDGKKFYGIMDEPYGPKFMTGDIIGCCINFRNSTVFYTRNGMNLGIAFRDLKKALYPCVGMLSPGGSIGANFGYRKFKYMIMNDDDIDESLKENWAELLDPYNYKLISQQIFKFSDLKLSSETEQNVNIILKYRVKFYFLIGEYEKSFADMVILLRNETHNTFVSKYFKEIRLIANLDEFPEETVNVLYILNACEEVT
;
A
#
# COMPACT_ATOMS: atom_id res chain seq x y z
N ILE A 1 4.20 9.72 20.63
CA ILE A 1 4.86 9.98 19.32
C ILE A 1 3.75 10.02 18.29
N GLY A 2 3.75 11.05 17.45
CA GLY A 2 2.81 11.19 16.34
C GLY A 2 3.58 11.13 15.03
N ILE A 3 3.06 10.43 14.04
CA ILE A 3 3.67 10.27 12.73
C ILE A 3 2.63 10.66 11.69
N GLY A 4 3.01 11.43 10.66
CA GLY A 4 2.11 11.71 9.56
C GLY A 4 2.66 12.74 8.58
N PHE A 5 1.81 13.69 8.22
CA PHE A 5 2.08 14.64 7.15
C PHE A 5 1.64 16.04 7.54
N CYS A 6 2.34 17.05 7.02
CA CYS A 6 1.92 18.43 7.16
C CYS A 6 2.16 19.24 5.89
N THR A 7 1.43 20.33 5.74
CA THR A 7 1.71 21.34 4.72
C THR A 7 2.88 22.22 5.15
N GLN A 8 3.46 22.98 4.21
CA GLN A 8 4.52 23.94 4.50
C GLN A 8 4.12 25.01 5.53
N ALA A 9 2.83 25.36 5.61
CA ALA A 9 2.32 26.39 6.51
C ALA A 9 1.99 25.89 7.92
N ALA A 10 2.04 24.58 8.16
CA ALA A 10 1.67 24.00 9.45
C ALA A 10 2.68 24.37 10.53
N SER A 11 2.19 24.64 11.74
CA SER A 11 3.03 24.88 12.92
C SER A 11 3.84 23.63 13.27
N LEU A 12 5.14 23.80 13.51
CA LEU A 12 6.03 22.72 13.97
C LEU A 12 6.09 22.59 15.50
N ASN A 13 5.35 23.43 16.23
CA ASN A 13 5.32 23.40 17.71
C ASN A 13 4.29 22.41 18.27
N ASN A 14 3.46 21.83 17.41
CA ASN A 14 2.37 20.93 17.77
C ASN A 14 2.58 19.53 17.18
N MET A 15 1.86 18.54 17.71
CA MET A 15 1.93 17.17 17.20
C MET A 15 1.30 17.08 15.81
N PRO A 16 1.75 16.14 14.95
CA PRO A 16 1.09 15.84 13.69
C PRO A 16 -0.42 15.62 13.88
N GLY A 17 -1.24 16.31 13.11
CA GLY A 17 -2.69 16.22 13.21
C GLY A 17 -3.39 17.21 14.14
N TRP A 18 -2.68 18.01 14.95
CA TRP A 18 -3.33 18.94 15.90
C TRP A 18 -3.64 20.34 15.34
N GLU A 19 -3.28 20.59 14.09
CA GLU A 19 -3.41 21.89 13.44
C GLU A 19 -3.97 21.71 12.03
N ASP A 20 -4.59 22.76 11.50
CA ASP A 20 -5.07 22.76 10.12
C ASP A 20 -3.91 22.54 9.15
N GLY A 21 -4.12 21.62 8.20
CA GLY A 21 -3.07 21.24 7.27
C GLY A 21 -1.99 20.34 7.89
N SER A 22 -2.29 19.67 9.00
CA SER A 22 -1.49 18.61 9.60
C SER A 22 -2.37 17.38 9.83
N TRP A 23 -1.82 16.18 9.61
CA TRP A 23 -2.49 14.89 9.78
C TRP A 23 -1.56 13.95 10.54
N GLY A 24 -2.07 13.20 11.51
CA GLY A 24 -1.22 12.35 12.33
C GLY A 24 -1.87 11.08 12.84
N TYR A 25 -1.06 10.05 13.02
CA TYR A 25 -1.39 8.82 13.74
C TYR A 25 -0.53 8.73 15.01
N HIS A 26 -1.17 8.58 16.17
CA HIS A 26 -0.50 8.68 17.47
C HIS A 26 -0.37 7.32 18.17
N GLY A 27 0.78 7.11 18.78
CA GLY A 27 1.15 5.80 19.33
C GLY A 27 0.58 5.49 20.70
N ASP A 28 0.27 6.50 21.51
CA ASP A 28 -0.21 6.36 22.89
C ASP A 28 -1.69 5.95 22.97
N ASP A 29 -2.50 6.29 21.97
CA ASP A 29 -3.93 5.98 21.92
C ASP A 29 -4.38 5.23 20.66
N GLY A 30 -3.57 5.21 19.60
CA GLY A 30 -3.93 4.57 18.34
C GLY A 30 -4.94 5.38 17.51
N LYS A 31 -5.14 6.66 17.81
CA LYS A 31 -6.07 7.51 17.09
C LYS A 31 -5.40 8.23 15.92
N LYS A 32 -6.24 8.60 14.95
CA LYS A 32 -5.88 9.53 13.89
C LYS A 32 -6.38 10.93 14.21
N PHE A 33 -5.60 11.94 13.83
CA PHE A 33 -5.83 13.35 14.16
C PHE A 33 -5.77 14.22 12.92
N TYR A 34 -6.69 15.19 12.83
CA TYR A 34 -6.73 16.24 11.82
C TYR A 34 -7.38 17.51 12.39
N GLY A 35 -6.60 18.57 12.55
CA GLY A 35 -7.03 19.80 13.21
C GLY A 35 -7.53 19.53 14.63
N ILE A 36 -8.79 19.88 14.89
CA ILE A 36 -9.47 19.66 16.18
C ILE A 36 -10.11 18.27 16.34
N MET A 37 -10.08 17.44 15.30
CA MET A 37 -10.75 16.14 15.28
C MET A 37 -9.77 15.01 15.64
N ASP A 38 -10.24 14.09 16.48
CA ASP A 38 -9.59 12.81 16.77
C ASP A 38 -10.57 11.64 16.60
N GLU A 39 -10.12 10.56 15.97
CA GLU A 39 -10.94 9.38 15.72
C GLU A 39 -10.16 8.09 16.00
N PRO A 40 -10.83 7.02 16.51
CA PRO A 40 -10.25 5.69 16.51
C PRO A 40 -9.78 5.30 15.09
N TYR A 41 -8.61 4.65 15.01
CA TYR A 41 -8.06 4.25 13.72
C TYR A 41 -7.32 2.92 13.80
N GLY A 42 -6.27 2.83 14.61
CA GLY A 42 -5.38 1.68 14.64
C GLY A 42 -4.95 1.29 16.04
N PRO A 43 -4.15 0.22 16.17
CA PRO A 43 -3.64 -0.20 17.46
C PRO A 43 -2.46 0.68 17.89
N LYS A 44 -2.41 1.05 19.19
CA LYS A 44 -1.24 1.70 19.81
C LYS A 44 0.08 1.09 19.35
N PHE A 45 1.10 1.93 19.17
CA PHE A 45 2.44 1.50 18.79
C PHE A 45 3.49 1.96 19.79
N MET A 46 4.56 1.19 19.91
CA MET A 46 5.58 1.36 20.95
C MET A 46 6.98 1.08 20.42
N THR A 47 7.96 1.13 21.32
CA THR A 47 9.36 0.80 21.01
C THR A 47 9.47 -0.53 20.26
N GLY A 48 10.17 -0.52 19.13
CA GLY A 48 10.38 -1.69 18.27
C GLY A 48 9.38 -1.83 17.13
N ASP A 49 8.23 -1.13 17.17
CA ASP A 49 7.30 -1.12 16.04
C ASP A 49 7.85 -0.31 14.85
N ILE A 50 7.59 -0.80 13.64
CA ILE A 50 7.84 -0.08 12.39
C ILE A 50 6.51 0.46 11.87
N ILE A 51 6.38 1.77 11.79
CA ILE A 51 5.20 2.43 11.23
C ILE A 51 5.52 2.96 9.84
N GLY A 52 4.78 2.50 8.83
CA GLY A 52 4.83 3.04 7.48
C GLY A 52 3.70 4.05 7.25
N CYS A 53 3.97 5.09 6.45
CA CYS A 53 2.99 6.09 6.05
C CYS A 53 2.91 6.08 4.53
N CYS A 54 1.74 5.75 3.99
CA CYS A 54 1.56 5.54 2.55
C CYS A 54 0.58 6.57 2.00
N ILE A 55 1.04 7.37 1.02
CA ILE A 55 0.21 8.31 0.27
C ILE A 55 -0.04 7.72 -1.11
N ASN A 56 -1.31 7.63 -1.50
CA ASN A 56 -1.70 7.40 -2.88
C ASN A 56 -2.10 8.74 -3.53
N PHE A 57 -1.23 9.26 -4.39
CA PHE A 57 -1.45 10.53 -5.08
C PHE A 57 -2.57 10.48 -6.13
N ARG A 58 -2.92 9.29 -6.65
CA ARG A 58 -3.97 9.14 -7.67
C ARG A 58 -5.37 9.36 -7.08
N ASN A 59 -5.65 8.73 -5.94
CA ASN A 59 -6.94 8.85 -5.26
C ASN A 59 -6.88 9.78 -4.02
N SER A 60 -5.74 10.44 -3.77
CA SER A 60 -5.53 11.36 -2.65
C SER A 60 -5.83 10.75 -1.27
N THR A 61 -5.53 9.47 -1.10
CA THR A 61 -5.74 8.74 0.17
C THR A 61 -4.44 8.50 0.91
N VAL A 62 -4.57 8.35 2.23
CA VAL A 62 -3.47 8.00 3.13
C VAL A 62 -3.88 6.81 3.99
N PHE A 63 -2.97 5.85 4.12
CA PHE A 63 -3.06 4.78 5.11
C PHE A 63 -1.72 4.59 5.82
N TYR A 64 -1.78 3.97 6.99
CA TYR A 64 -0.60 3.58 7.75
C TYR A 64 -0.42 2.08 7.74
N THR A 65 0.81 1.64 7.97
CA THR A 65 1.12 0.24 8.23
C THR A 65 1.78 0.10 9.59
N ARG A 66 1.58 -1.03 10.26
CA ARG A 66 2.34 -1.43 11.45
C ARG A 66 3.01 -2.76 11.19
N ASN A 67 4.34 -2.80 11.32
CA ASN A 67 5.17 -3.97 11.09
C ASN A 67 4.92 -4.63 9.72
N GLY A 68 4.56 -3.82 8.72
CA GLY A 68 4.24 -4.25 7.36
C GLY A 68 2.79 -4.65 7.13
N MET A 69 1.91 -4.57 8.13
CA MET A 69 0.47 -4.81 7.97
C MET A 69 -0.27 -3.50 7.75
N ASN A 70 -1.09 -3.43 6.71
CA ASN A 70 -1.94 -2.28 6.41
C ASN A 70 -3.07 -2.13 7.44
N LEU A 71 -3.33 -0.89 7.87
CA LEU A 71 -4.33 -0.54 8.88
C LEU A 71 -5.61 0.07 8.28
N GLY A 72 -5.74 0.11 6.96
CA GLY A 72 -6.85 0.73 6.26
C GLY A 72 -6.68 2.23 6.06
N ILE A 73 -7.60 2.85 5.31
CA ILE A 73 -7.53 4.28 5.00
C ILE A 73 -7.70 5.12 6.28
N ALA A 74 -6.70 5.95 6.57
CA ALA A 74 -6.74 6.94 7.64
C ALA A 74 -7.39 8.24 7.17
N PHE A 75 -6.97 8.74 6.00
CA PHE A 75 -7.42 10.03 5.50
C PHE A 75 -7.69 10.00 3.99
N ARG A 76 -8.59 10.87 3.53
CA ARG A 76 -9.00 11.03 2.13
C ARG A 76 -8.93 12.50 1.73
N ASP A 77 -8.86 12.75 0.43
CA ASP A 77 -8.89 14.09 -0.18
C ASP A 77 -7.73 15.01 0.23
N LEU A 78 -6.54 14.45 0.46
CA LEU A 78 -5.33 15.26 0.73
C LEU A 78 -4.76 15.86 -0.55
N LYS A 79 -5.41 16.91 -1.08
CA LYS A 79 -5.03 17.61 -2.32
C LYS A 79 -4.03 18.75 -2.08
N LYS A 80 -2.94 18.50 -1.35
CA LYS A 80 -1.93 19.51 -1.01
C LYS A 80 -0.52 18.96 -1.19
N ALA A 81 0.48 19.86 -1.33
CA ALA A 81 1.87 19.47 -1.15
C ALA A 81 2.08 19.08 0.32
N LEU A 82 2.48 17.82 0.54
CA LEU A 82 2.64 17.24 1.87
C LEU A 82 4.12 16.95 2.14
N TYR A 83 4.52 17.20 3.37
CA TYR A 83 5.83 16.87 3.90
C TYR A 83 5.66 15.82 5.00
N PRO A 84 6.48 14.74 5.01
CA PRO A 84 6.51 13.83 6.15
C PRO A 84 6.85 14.59 7.43
N CYS A 85 6.12 14.33 8.52
CA CYS A 85 6.35 14.96 9.80
C CYS A 85 6.24 13.97 10.96
N VAL A 86 7.02 14.22 12.02
CA VAL A 86 7.00 13.45 13.26
C VAL A 86 7.00 14.42 14.44
N GLY A 87 6.16 14.13 15.44
CA GLY A 87 6.09 14.86 16.69
C GLY A 87 6.41 13.97 17.89
N MET A 88 7.11 14.55 18.86
CA MET A 88 7.55 13.86 20.09
C MET A 88 7.35 14.79 21.29
N LEU A 89 6.62 14.32 22.30
CA LEU A 89 6.38 15.08 23.54
C LEU A 89 7.19 14.55 24.73
N SER A 90 7.34 13.23 24.82
CA SER A 90 8.01 12.59 25.96
C SER A 90 9.54 12.61 25.80
N PRO A 91 10.29 13.02 26.84
CA PRO A 91 11.74 12.91 26.86
C PRO A 91 12.21 11.46 26.65
N GLY A 92 13.37 11.28 26.02
CA GLY A 92 14.03 9.97 25.87
C GLY A 92 13.50 9.09 24.74
N GLY A 93 12.44 9.49 24.04
CA GLY A 93 12.04 8.82 22.80
C GLY A 93 13.06 9.04 21.68
N SER A 94 13.22 8.05 20.80
CA SER A 94 13.96 8.19 19.55
C SER A 94 13.23 7.49 18.41
N ILE A 95 13.46 7.97 17.19
CA ILE A 95 12.90 7.38 15.97
C ILE A 95 13.98 7.28 14.89
N GLY A 96 13.86 6.27 14.04
CA GLY A 96 14.61 6.16 12.80
C GLY A 96 13.67 6.36 11.61
N ALA A 97 14.02 7.24 10.68
CA ALA A 97 13.27 7.43 9.44
C ALA A 97 13.94 6.65 8.29
N ASN A 98 13.12 6.03 7.44
CA ASN A 98 13.57 5.39 6.20
C ASN A 98 12.82 6.01 5.02
N PHE A 99 13.54 6.80 4.21
CA PHE A 99 13.01 7.43 2.99
C PHE A 99 13.40 6.65 1.72
N GLY A 100 13.67 5.34 1.85
CA GLY A 100 14.01 4.45 0.73
C GLY A 100 15.45 3.95 0.72
N TYR A 101 16.30 4.38 1.66
CA TYR A 101 17.68 3.88 1.76
C TYR A 101 17.76 2.41 2.22
N ARG A 102 16.70 1.90 2.87
CA ARG A 102 16.58 0.50 3.29
C ARG A 102 15.30 -0.08 2.74
N LYS A 103 15.24 -1.40 2.61
CA LYS A 103 14.03 -2.13 2.24
C LYS A 103 12.88 -1.80 3.19
N PHE A 104 11.72 -1.46 2.64
CA PHE A 104 10.51 -1.23 3.44
C PHE A 104 9.95 -2.54 3.98
N LYS A 105 9.33 -2.46 5.17
CA LYS A 105 8.68 -3.62 5.81
C LYS A 105 7.34 -3.99 5.14
N TYR A 106 6.64 -3.01 4.58
CA TYR A 106 5.39 -3.24 3.86
C TYR A 106 5.66 -3.94 2.52
N MET A 107 5.05 -5.12 2.33
CA MET A 107 5.35 -6.01 1.20
C MET A 107 5.16 -5.34 -0.17
N ILE A 108 4.17 -4.47 -0.28
CA ILE A 108 3.85 -3.78 -1.54
C ILE A 108 4.99 -2.85 -1.97
N MET A 109 5.76 -2.32 -1.02
CA MET A 109 6.87 -1.39 -1.26
C MET A 109 8.23 -2.08 -1.38
N ASN A 110 8.28 -3.41 -1.34
CA ASN A 110 9.52 -4.17 -1.39
C ASN A 110 9.55 -5.11 -2.61
N ASP A 111 10.52 -6.00 -2.73
CA ASP A 111 10.70 -6.91 -3.88
C ASP A 111 10.69 -8.40 -3.50
N ASP A 112 10.22 -8.74 -2.28
CA ASP A 112 10.25 -10.12 -1.76
C ASP A 112 9.43 -11.11 -2.58
N ASP A 113 8.37 -10.63 -3.24
CA ASP A 113 7.43 -11.40 -4.05
C ASP A 113 7.61 -11.17 -5.56
N ILE A 114 8.68 -10.48 -5.96
CA ILE A 114 9.09 -10.31 -7.36
C ILE A 114 10.12 -11.38 -7.71
N ASP A 115 9.90 -12.06 -8.84
CA ASP A 115 10.83 -13.04 -9.38
C ASP A 115 12.20 -12.39 -9.67
N GLU A 116 13.29 -13.12 -9.43
CA GLU A 116 14.66 -12.62 -9.58
C GLU A 116 14.90 -12.04 -10.98
N SER A 117 14.33 -12.67 -12.02
CA SER A 117 14.45 -12.23 -13.41
C SER A 117 13.82 -10.86 -13.69
N LEU A 118 12.96 -10.36 -12.79
CA LEU A 118 12.23 -9.10 -12.94
C LEU A 118 12.63 -8.04 -11.90
N LYS A 119 13.53 -8.34 -10.96
CA LYS A 119 13.92 -7.40 -9.89
C LYS A 119 14.63 -6.16 -10.40
N GLU A 120 15.43 -6.28 -11.45
CA GLU A 120 16.09 -5.12 -12.06
C GLU A 120 15.05 -4.15 -12.65
N ASN A 121 14.09 -4.67 -13.43
CA ASN A 121 12.98 -3.89 -13.96
C ASN A 121 12.14 -3.25 -12.83
N TRP A 122 11.97 -3.97 -11.72
CA TRP A 122 11.24 -3.48 -10.55
C TRP A 122 11.98 -2.32 -9.84
N ALA A 123 13.30 -2.43 -9.69
CA ALA A 123 14.11 -1.37 -9.09
C ALA A 123 14.05 -0.09 -9.94
N GLU A 124 14.12 -0.21 -11.26
CA GLU A 124 14.00 0.92 -12.18
C GLU A 124 12.63 1.61 -12.13
N LEU A 125 11.55 0.85 -11.91
CA LEU A 125 10.20 1.41 -11.74
C LEU A 125 10.05 2.28 -10.50
N LEU A 126 10.69 1.87 -9.40
CA LEU A 126 10.61 2.56 -8.13
C LEU A 126 11.53 3.79 -8.07
N ASP A 127 12.34 4.02 -9.10
CA ASP A 127 13.13 5.24 -9.22
C ASP A 127 12.20 6.46 -9.40
N PRO A 128 12.17 7.40 -8.43
CA PRO A 128 11.30 8.58 -8.48
C PRO A 128 11.57 9.51 -9.67
N TYR A 129 12.70 9.34 -10.38
CA TYR A 129 13.02 10.11 -11.59
C TYR A 129 12.49 9.46 -12.87
N ASN A 130 11.86 8.28 -12.79
CA ASN A 130 11.58 7.44 -13.95
C ASN A 130 10.09 7.26 -14.27
N TYR A 131 9.27 8.30 -14.09
CA TYR A 131 7.83 8.28 -14.44
C TYR A 131 7.56 7.94 -15.93
N LYS A 132 8.53 8.25 -16.81
CA LYS A 132 8.48 7.91 -18.23
C LYS A 132 8.53 6.40 -18.45
N LEU A 133 9.28 5.66 -17.62
CA LEU A 133 9.34 4.21 -17.66
C LEU A 133 8.03 3.56 -17.23
N ILE A 134 7.34 4.13 -16.24
CA ILE A 134 6.00 3.67 -15.83
C ILE A 134 5.06 3.67 -17.03
N SER A 135 5.04 4.76 -17.81
CA SER A 135 4.21 4.88 -19.01
C SER A 135 4.60 3.88 -20.11
N GLN A 136 5.90 3.64 -20.30
CA GLN A 136 6.42 2.65 -21.26
C GLN A 136 6.13 1.21 -20.83
N GLN A 137 6.24 0.91 -19.53
CA GLN A 137 5.92 -0.40 -18.98
C GLN A 137 4.42 -0.69 -19.04
N ILE A 138 3.55 0.31 -18.80
CA ILE A 138 2.09 0.18 -19.04
C ILE A 138 1.83 -0.31 -20.46
N PHE A 139 2.47 0.31 -21.46
CA PHE A 139 2.35 -0.06 -22.87
C PHE A 139 2.91 -1.47 -23.14
N LYS A 140 4.07 -1.81 -22.56
CA LYS A 140 4.66 -3.15 -22.66
C LYS A 140 3.76 -4.24 -22.06
N PHE A 141 3.09 -3.95 -20.93
CA PHE A 141 2.19 -4.92 -20.26
C PHE A 141 0.85 -5.10 -20.94
N SER A 142 0.33 -4.08 -21.64
CA SER A 142 -0.86 -4.26 -22.48
C SER A 142 -0.62 -5.23 -23.65
N ASP A 143 0.64 -5.34 -24.12
CA ASP A 143 1.02 -6.14 -25.28
C ASP A 143 1.46 -7.57 -24.93
N LEU A 144 1.76 -7.85 -23.65
CA LEU A 144 2.24 -9.15 -23.15
C LEU A 144 1.19 -10.28 -23.16
N LYS A 145 0.10 -10.14 -23.92
CA LYS A 145 -0.92 -11.19 -24.06
C LYS A 145 -0.67 -12.18 -25.20
N LEU A 146 0.41 -12.07 -25.98
CA LEU A 146 0.51 -12.83 -27.24
C LEU A 146 1.94 -13.20 -27.70
N SER A 147 2.74 -13.83 -26.85
CA SER A 147 3.90 -14.62 -27.32
C SER A 147 4.02 -15.94 -26.57
N SER A 148 4.49 -16.97 -27.28
CA SER A 148 4.56 -18.37 -26.90
C SER A 148 5.42 -18.67 -25.65
N GLU A 149 4.91 -18.33 -24.47
CA GLU A 149 5.62 -18.51 -23.20
C GLU A 149 5.02 -19.66 -22.38
N THR A 150 5.85 -20.32 -21.57
CA THR A 150 5.42 -21.40 -20.67
C THR A 150 4.45 -20.87 -19.61
N GLU A 151 3.57 -21.72 -19.08
CA GLU A 151 2.59 -21.35 -18.03
C GLU A 151 3.27 -20.71 -16.80
N GLN A 152 4.47 -21.18 -16.44
CA GLN A 152 5.26 -20.61 -15.35
C GLN A 152 5.71 -19.16 -15.64
N ASN A 153 6.08 -18.84 -16.87
CA ASN A 153 6.46 -17.47 -17.27
C ASN A 153 5.25 -16.54 -17.23
N VAL A 154 4.07 -17.03 -17.62
CA VAL A 154 2.82 -16.26 -17.55
C VAL A 154 2.48 -15.90 -16.10
N ASN A 155 2.59 -16.83 -15.15
CA ASN A 155 2.31 -16.55 -13.74
C ASN A 155 3.29 -15.54 -13.13
N ILE A 156 4.58 -15.60 -13.51
CA ILE A 156 5.59 -14.62 -13.10
C ILE A 156 5.22 -13.21 -13.59
N ILE A 157 4.85 -13.08 -14.87
CA ILE A 157 4.44 -11.80 -15.46
C ILE A 157 3.17 -11.27 -14.81
N LEU A 158 2.18 -12.13 -14.56
CA LEU A 158 0.94 -11.74 -13.90
C LEU A 158 1.20 -11.23 -12.48
N LYS A 159 2.04 -11.90 -11.67
CA LYS A 159 2.41 -11.42 -10.33
C LYS A 159 3.05 -10.04 -10.38
N TYR A 160 3.97 -9.83 -11.32
CA TYR A 160 4.60 -8.53 -11.52
C TYR A 160 3.55 -7.45 -11.87
N ARG A 161 2.66 -7.73 -12.82
CA ARG A 161 1.59 -6.81 -13.24
C ARG A 161 0.60 -6.49 -12.12
N VAL A 162 0.19 -7.50 -11.35
CA VAL A 162 -0.66 -7.33 -10.18
C VAL A 162 -0.05 -6.30 -9.24
N LYS A 163 1.24 -6.47 -8.91
CA LYS A 163 1.94 -5.57 -8.00
C LYS A 163 2.10 -4.17 -8.57
N PHE A 164 2.48 -4.08 -9.84
CA PHE A 164 2.62 -2.82 -10.56
C PHE A 164 1.31 -2.02 -10.57
N TYR A 165 0.21 -2.62 -11.03
CA TYR A 165 -1.09 -1.97 -11.07
C TYR A 165 -1.59 -1.58 -9.68
N PHE A 166 -1.30 -2.39 -8.67
CA PHE A 166 -1.61 -2.05 -7.28
C PHE A 166 -0.89 -0.77 -6.85
N LEU A 167 0.42 -0.65 -7.11
CA LEU A 167 1.20 0.53 -6.76
C LEU A 167 0.69 1.82 -7.41
N ILE A 168 0.32 1.75 -8.69
CA ILE A 168 -0.16 2.93 -9.43
C ILE A 168 -1.66 3.21 -9.23
N GLY A 169 -2.31 2.47 -8.32
CA GLY A 169 -3.73 2.65 -7.99
C GLY A 169 -4.70 2.17 -9.07
N GLU A 170 -4.29 1.30 -9.99
CA GLU A 170 -5.16 0.64 -10.98
C GLU A 170 -5.69 -0.68 -10.45
N TYR A 171 -6.45 -0.61 -9.36
CA TYR A 171 -6.91 -1.77 -8.62
C TYR A 171 -7.76 -2.74 -9.46
N GLU A 172 -8.55 -2.25 -10.41
CA GLU A 172 -9.31 -3.10 -11.35
C GLU A 172 -8.41 -3.96 -12.24
N LYS A 173 -7.32 -3.40 -12.78
CA LYS A 173 -6.37 -4.16 -13.60
C LYS A 173 -5.58 -5.14 -12.74
N SER A 174 -5.19 -4.71 -11.55
CA SER A 174 -4.57 -5.59 -10.54
C SER A 174 -5.49 -6.77 -10.22
N PHE A 175 -6.77 -6.51 -9.97
CA PHE A 175 -7.79 -7.53 -9.71
C PHE A 175 -7.98 -8.48 -10.90
N ALA A 176 -8.07 -7.95 -12.13
CA ALA A 176 -8.23 -8.75 -13.33
C ALA A 176 -7.09 -9.76 -13.52
N ASP A 177 -5.83 -9.36 -13.26
CA ASP A 177 -4.68 -10.26 -13.34
C ASP A 177 -4.65 -11.28 -12.19
N MET A 178 -5.12 -10.92 -11.00
CA MET A 178 -5.31 -11.88 -9.89
C MET A 178 -6.34 -12.97 -10.24
N VAL A 179 -7.43 -12.61 -10.90
CA VAL A 179 -8.45 -13.59 -11.34
C VAL A 179 -7.85 -14.58 -12.33
N ILE A 180 -6.97 -14.14 -13.23
CA ILE A 180 -6.27 -15.04 -14.15
C ILE A 180 -5.32 -15.95 -13.37
N LEU A 181 -4.54 -15.41 -12.43
CA LEU A 181 -3.65 -16.21 -11.57
C LEU A 181 -4.41 -17.32 -10.82
N LEU A 182 -5.59 -17.05 -10.29
CA LEU A 182 -6.39 -18.05 -9.58
C LEU A 182 -6.96 -19.15 -10.47
N ARG A 183 -7.16 -18.87 -11.76
CA ARG A 183 -7.55 -19.90 -12.74
C ARG A 183 -6.40 -20.87 -13.01
N ASN A 184 -5.16 -20.39 -12.95
CA ASN A 184 -3.95 -21.19 -13.15
C ASN A 184 -3.53 -21.90 -11.85
N GLU A 185 -3.63 -21.22 -10.70
CA GLU A 185 -3.22 -21.69 -9.37
C GLU A 185 -4.32 -21.41 -8.34
N THR A 186 -5.20 -22.37 -8.09
CA THR A 186 -6.37 -22.20 -7.21
C THR A 186 -6.00 -21.82 -5.77
N HIS A 187 -4.83 -22.23 -5.28
CA HIS A 187 -4.31 -21.91 -3.94
C HIS A 187 -3.09 -20.98 -4.01
N ASN A 188 -3.30 -19.76 -4.50
CA ASN A 188 -2.24 -18.78 -4.64
C ASN A 188 -2.17 -17.81 -3.42
N THR A 189 -1.13 -17.96 -2.60
CA THR A 189 -0.92 -17.13 -1.39
C THR A 189 -0.57 -15.68 -1.70
N PHE A 190 0.05 -15.41 -2.86
CA PHE A 190 0.32 -14.05 -3.33
C PHE A 190 -1.01 -13.32 -3.60
N VAL A 191 -1.90 -13.93 -4.38
CA VAL A 191 -3.23 -13.37 -4.65
C VAL A 191 -4.02 -13.13 -3.37
N SER A 192 -3.99 -14.10 -2.44
CA SER A 192 -4.66 -13.96 -1.13
C SER A 192 -4.16 -12.75 -0.32
N LYS A 193 -2.86 -12.44 -0.39
CA LYS A 193 -2.26 -11.28 0.27
C LYS A 193 -2.74 -9.97 -0.37
N TYR A 194 -2.63 -9.84 -1.69
CA TYR A 194 -3.01 -8.60 -2.37
C TYR A 194 -4.52 -8.34 -2.33
N PHE A 195 -5.36 -9.38 -2.31
CA PHE A 195 -6.79 -9.17 -2.09
C PHE A 195 -7.08 -8.51 -0.75
N LYS A 196 -6.46 -8.97 0.34
CA LYS A 196 -6.62 -8.35 1.66
C LYS A 196 -6.27 -6.87 1.62
N GLU A 197 -5.21 -6.51 0.90
CA GLU A 197 -4.79 -5.12 0.71
C GLU A 197 -5.81 -4.30 -0.09
N ILE A 198 -6.32 -4.82 -1.20
CA ILE A 198 -7.37 -4.14 -1.99
C ILE A 198 -8.61 -3.90 -1.12
N ARG A 199 -9.03 -4.87 -0.29
CA ARG A 199 -10.19 -4.70 0.60
C ARG A 199 -10.03 -3.51 1.55
N LEU A 200 -8.82 -3.36 2.11
CA LEU A 200 -8.51 -2.28 3.07
C LEU A 200 -8.45 -0.89 2.43
N ILE A 201 -8.11 -0.82 1.13
CA ILE A 201 -7.86 0.44 0.43
C ILE A 201 -9.05 0.88 -0.42
N ALA A 202 -9.66 -0.05 -1.15
CA ALA A 202 -10.60 0.26 -2.22
C ALA A 202 -12.07 0.26 -1.78
N ASN A 203 -12.41 -0.21 -0.57
CA ASN A 203 -13.80 -0.35 -0.11
C ASN A 203 -14.66 -1.10 -1.16
N LEU A 204 -14.66 -2.43 -1.10
CA LEU A 204 -15.11 -3.33 -2.18
C LEU A 204 -16.51 -3.09 -2.78
N ASP A 205 -17.33 -2.22 -2.20
CA ASP A 205 -18.65 -1.83 -2.71
C ASP A 205 -18.59 -1.10 -4.08
N GLU A 206 -17.40 -0.66 -4.52
CA GLU A 206 -17.19 -0.04 -5.84
C GLU A 206 -16.90 -1.06 -6.98
N PHE A 207 -16.66 -2.34 -6.69
CA PHE A 207 -16.42 -3.35 -7.73
C PHE A 207 -17.74 -4.03 -8.15
N PRO A 208 -17.97 -4.27 -9.47
CA PRO A 208 -19.20 -4.91 -9.97
C PRO A 208 -19.53 -6.22 -9.23
N GLU A 209 -20.81 -6.51 -8.96
CA GLU A 209 -21.26 -7.74 -8.26
C GLU A 209 -20.72 -9.03 -8.91
N GLU A 210 -20.53 -9.06 -10.23
CA GLU A 210 -19.96 -10.21 -10.94
C GLU A 210 -18.51 -10.53 -10.53
N THR A 211 -17.73 -9.51 -10.17
CA THR A 211 -16.36 -9.67 -9.62
C THR A 211 -16.37 -10.11 -8.16
N VAL A 212 -17.40 -9.72 -7.39
CA VAL A 212 -17.61 -10.16 -6.00
C VAL A 212 -17.98 -11.65 -5.96
N ASN A 213 -18.71 -12.16 -6.96
CA ASN A 213 -19.06 -13.58 -7.07
C ASN A 213 -17.83 -14.50 -7.26
N VAL A 214 -16.76 -14.05 -7.92
CA VAL A 214 -15.48 -14.80 -7.99
C VAL A 214 -14.77 -14.81 -6.62
N LEU A 215 -14.96 -13.75 -5.82
CA LEU A 215 -14.34 -13.57 -4.52
C LEU A 215 -15.01 -14.42 -3.40
N TYR A 216 -16.30 -14.76 -3.55
CA TYR A 216 -16.99 -15.71 -2.68
C TYR A 216 -16.56 -17.17 -2.90
N ILE A 217 -15.84 -17.49 -3.99
CA ILE A 217 -15.44 -18.87 -4.33
C ILE A 217 -14.21 -19.36 -3.52
N LEU A 218 -13.54 -18.51 -2.73
CA LEU A 218 -12.30 -18.87 -2.01
C LEU A 218 -12.35 -18.75 -0.47
N ASN A 219 -13.52 -18.93 0.14
CA ASN A 219 -13.66 -19.10 1.60
C ASN A 219 -14.10 -20.52 1.98
N ALA A 220 -13.44 -21.53 1.42
CA ALA A 220 -13.56 -22.90 1.90
C ALA A 220 -12.16 -23.49 2.10
N CYS A 221 -11.65 -23.43 3.33
CA CYS A 221 -10.71 -24.39 3.89
C CYS A 221 -10.99 -24.52 5.39
N GLU A 222 -11.78 -25.56 5.68
CA GLU A 222 -11.90 -26.39 6.88
C GLU A 222 -11.37 -25.85 8.22
N GLU A 223 -12.31 -25.74 9.17
CA GLU A 223 -12.03 -26.13 10.56
C GLU A 223 -11.56 -27.59 10.58
N VAL A 224 -10.38 -27.82 11.16
CA VAL A 224 -10.06 -29.13 11.74
C VAL A 224 -9.64 -28.87 13.19
N THR A 225 -10.53 -29.33 14.07
CA THR A 225 -10.52 -29.46 15.54
C THR A 225 -9.21 -29.20 16.29
#